data_AF-A0A2R3MZH9-F1
#
_entry.id   AF-A0A2R3MZH9-F1
#
_cell.length_a   1.000
_cell.length_b   1.000
_cell.length_c   1.000
_cell.angle_alpha   90.00
_cell.angle_beta   90.00
_cell.angle_gamma   90.00
#
_symmetry.space_group_name_H-M   'P 1'
#
loop_
_entity.id
_entity.type
_entity.pdbx_description
1 polymer ?
#
loop_
_entity_poly.entity_id
_entity_poly.type
_entity_poly.pdbx_seq_one_letter_code
_entity_poly.pdbx_strand_id
1 'polypeptide(L)'
;MANILKVLKINFLSLLALPFFLLTILAQLLMKAVQKTMVFIGLGAALFALFLLNLLFNNPGGFLDGLGTFFAILIVFGSIILIVAAILFLFGTVAAVLVTAVISLLTTILDSVFHLCHDLYCRLFDICRRDHSALTADSASPALRLACPFFYLMKGLNALIVFLLSIAGPLAICASIGIIGYLVYSVHRFTSQSFGLGIFAYLKLFPTVNVVFSVLYFVVTALTIATALVTLGMEWMEWGKLLKFSTQNYQEYRNALLEQSMQMDAPLSPLAESGSTGDAAKCQEYMDSLQLLLNEAESLQQQVDAVMNIKPDPALAYDFAEYMSLLEKILADFSKYKKEIPCHDFETLFIPEIKKAQKLSHDLTQKVLSALSRQTKTRQNQSAPDFFAGCQTEEELKRRYRALSKIYHPDAGGHSESFTLMQDQYNRRTAELGGGANNE
;
A
#
# COMPACT_ATOMS: atom_id res chain seq x y z
N MET A 1 12.98 9.11 44.55
CA MET A 1 12.56 10.22 43.67
C MET A 1 12.85 9.95 42.19
N ALA A 2 14.09 9.60 41.78
CA ALA A 2 14.43 9.38 40.37
C ALA A 2 13.54 8.34 39.64
N ASN A 3 13.24 7.20 40.28
CA ASN A 3 12.39 6.17 39.68
C ASN A 3 10.92 6.58 39.56
N ILE A 4 10.42 7.42 40.47
CA ILE A 4 9.05 7.97 40.41
C ILE A 4 8.92 8.94 39.24
N LEU A 5 9.94 9.78 39.01
CA LEU A 5 9.98 10.71 37.88
C LEU A 5 10.04 9.96 36.53
N LYS A 6 10.81 8.85 36.46
CA LYS A 6 10.83 7.95 35.30
C LYS A 6 9.43 7.35 35.02
N VAL A 7 8.72 6.87 36.05
CA VAL A 7 7.35 6.35 35.90
C VAL A 7 6.38 7.43 35.40
N LEU A 8 6.44 8.64 35.96
CA LEU A 8 5.60 9.77 35.52
C LEU A 8 5.86 10.11 34.04
N LYS A 9 7.13 10.16 33.64
CA LYS A 9 7.57 10.40 32.25
C LYS A 9 7.02 9.34 31.31
N ILE A 10 7.15 8.05 31.65
CA ILE A 10 6.65 6.94 30.83
C ILE A 10 5.13 7.05 30.65
N ASN A 11 4.38 7.30 31.74
CA ASN A 11 2.93 7.42 31.68
C ASN A 11 2.48 8.62 30.84
N PHE A 12 3.12 9.78 30.99
CA PHE A 12 2.80 10.97 30.20
C PHE A 12 3.10 10.78 28.71
N LEU A 13 4.27 10.25 28.38
CA LEU A 13 4.63 9.94 26.98
C LEU A 13 3.70 8.87 26.39
N SER A 14 3.29 7.88 27.18
CA SER A 14 2.34 6.86 26.74
C SER A 14 0.96 7.46 26.46
N LEU A 15 0.49 8.37 27.30
CA LEU A 15 -0.77 9.08 27.08
C LEU A 15 -0.71 9.95 25.81
N LEU A 16 0.44 10.58 25.54
CA LEU A 16 0.67 11.37 24.33
C LEU A 16 0.75 10.51 23.06
N ALA A 17 1.35 9.30 23.12
CA ALA A 17 1.47 8.43 21.96
C ALA A 17 0.15 7.75 21.55
N LEU A 18 -0.77 7.54 22.49
CA LEU A 18 -2.06 6.90 22.25
C LEU A 18 -2.93 7.57 21.15
N PRO A 19 -3.17 8.89 21.15
CA PRO A 19 -3.94 9.53 20.08
C PRO A 19 -3.25 9.41 18.72
N PHE A 20 -1.92 9.49 18.65
CA PHE A 20 -1.19 9.27 17.40
C PHE A 20 -1.37 7.83 16.89
N PHE A 21 -1.30 6.85 17.80
CA PHE A 21 -1.60 5.47 17.44
C PHE A 21 -3.01 5.32 16.87
N LEU A 22 -4.04 5.83 17.55
CA LEU A 22 -5.42 5.75 17.08
C LEU A 22 -5.61 6.47 15.73
N LEU A 23 -4.96 7.61 15.52
CA LEU A 23 -4.97 8.32 14.25
C LEU A 23 -4.33 7.52 13.11
N THR A 24 -3.23 6.80 13.36
CA THR A 24 -2.64 5.92 12.33
C THR A 24 -3.63 4.83 11.91
N ILE A 25 -4.30 4.20 12.88
CA ILE A 25 -5.27 3.15 12.59
C ILE A 25 -6.45 3.72 11.82
N LEU A 26 -7.00 4.85 12.26
CA LEU A 26 -8.12 5.50 11.60
C LEU A 26 -7.76 5.92 10.17
N ALA A 27 -6.60 6.54 9.96
CA ALA A 27 -6.14 6.99 8.65
C ALA A 27 -6.03 5.83 7.67
N GLN A 28 -5.43 4.70 8.09
CA GLN A 28 -5.28 3.54 7.24
C GLN A 28 -6.62 2.87 6.90
N LEU A 29 -7.51 2.71 7.89
CA LEU A 29 -8.83 2.14 7.68
C LEU A 29 -9.66 2.99 6.71
N LEU A 30 -9.64 4.31 6.88
CA LEU A 30 -10.32 5.25 5.98
C LEU A 30 -9.73 5.22 4.58
N MET A 31 -8.40 5.17 4.45
CA MET A 31 -7.73 5.13 3.15
C MET A 31 -8.18 3.90 2.35
N LYS A 32 -8.16 2.72 2.97
CA LYS A 32 -8.62 1.47 2.33
C LYS A 32 -10.11 1.52 1.97
N ALA A 33 -10.95 2.11 2.83
CA ALA A 33 -12.37 2.28 2.55
C ALA A 33 -12.63 3.23 1.35
N VAL A 34 -11.92 4.36 1.29
CA VAL A 34 -12.02 5.35 0.19
C VAL A 34 -11.58 4.73 -1.14
N GLN A 35 -10.55 3.88 -1.14
CA GLN A 35 -10.13 3.15 -2.35
C GLN A 35 -11.24 2.23 -2.91
N LYS A 36 -12.13 1.71 -2.06
CA LYS A 36 -13.27 0.87 -2.49
C LYS A 36 -14.48 1.66 -2.95
N THR A 37 -14.51 2.98 -2.81
CA THR A 37 -15.61 3.81 -3.30
C THR A 37 -15.82 3.65 -4.82
N MET A 38 -14.75 3.38 -5.59
CA MET A 38 -14.82 3.10 -7.03
C MET A 38 -15.68 1.86 -7.36
N VAL A 39 -15.66 0.84 -6.50
CA VAL A 39 -16.48 -0.37 -6.67
C VAL A 39 -17.97 -0.04 -6.60
N PHE A 40 -18.35 0.87 -5.69
CA PHE A 40 -19.74 1.33 -5.55
C PHE A 40 -20.19 2.25 -6.67
N ILE A 41 -19.28 3.03 -7.27
CA ILE A 41 -19.56 3.80 -8.49
C ILE A 41 -19.81 2.83 -9.66
N GLY A 42 -18.99 1.78 -9.79
CA GLY A 42 -19.20 0.71 -10.77
C GLY A 42 -20.54 -0.01 -10.58
N LEU A 43 -20.95 -0.26 -9.32
CA LEU A 43 -22.28 -0.78 -9.01
C LEU A 43 -23.37 0.15 -9.54
N GLY A 44 -23.28 1.46 -9.26
CA GLY A 44 -24.26 2.43 -9.75
C GLY A 44 -24.42 2.39 -11.27
N ALA A 45 -23.31 2.32 -12.01
CA ALA A 45 -23.33 2.18 -13.46
C ALA A 45 -23.96 0.86 -13.94
N ALA A 46 -23.63 -0.26 -13.29
CA ALA A 46 -24.20 -1.57 -13.60
C ALA A 46 -25.72 -1.62 -13.35
N LEU A 47 -26.19 -1.04 -12.25
CA LEU A 47 -27.61 -0.93 -11.95
C LEU A 47 -28.35 -0.03 -12.96
N PHE A 48 -27.72 1.07 -13.38
CA PHE A 48 -28.27 1.95 -14.42
C PHE A 48 -28.35 1.24 -15.78
N ALA A 49 -27.34 0.46 -16.15
CA ALA A 49 -27.36 -0.35 -17.36
C ALA A 49 -28.48 -1.40 -17.33
N LEU A 50 -28.64 -2.11 -16.22
CA LEU A 50 -29.75 -3.05 -16.02
C LEU A 50 -31.12 -2.36 -16.10
N PHE A 51 -31.21 -1.10 -15.67
CA PHE A 51 -32.44 -0.31 -15.75
C PHE A 51 -32.82 0.02 -17.18
N LEU A 52 -31.86 0.49 -17.98
CA LEU A 52 -32.07 0.75 -19.39
C LEU A 52 -32.46 -0.53 -20.14
N LEU A 53 -31.81 -1.64 -19.82
CA LEU A 53 -32.07 -2.95 -20.44
C LEU A 53 -33.49 -3.44 -20.07
N ASN A 54 -33.93 -3.29 -18.82
CA ASN A 54 -35.29 -3.61 -18.41
C ASN A 54 -36.36 -2.78 -19.16
N LEU A 55 -36.06 -1.51 -19.41
CA LEU A 55 -36.96 -0.60 -20.11
C LEU A 55 -37.09 -0.98 -21.60
N LEU A 56 -35.99 -1.38 -22.23
CA LEU A 56 -35.97 -1.93 -23.60
C LEU A 56 -36.81 -3.21 -23.72
N PHE A 57 -36.69 -4.15 -22.78
CA PHE A 57 -37.38 -5.44 -22.88
C PHE A 57 -38.88 -5.36 -22.55
N ASN A 58 -39.29 -4.50 -21.63
CA ASN A 58 -40.70 -4.38 -21.25
C ASN A 58 -41.53 -3.50 -22.18
N ASN A 59 -40.91 -2.51 -22.83
CA ASN A 59 -41.60 -1.63 -23.78
C ASN A 59 -40.71 -1.34 -24.99
N PRO A 60 -40.45 -2.34 -25.86
CA PRO A 60 -39.55 -2.17 -27.00
C PRO A 60 -40.08 -1.14 -27.98
N GLY A 61 -41.41 -1.08 -28.18
CA GLY A 61 -42.06 -0.08 -29.02
C GLY A 61 -41.87 1.33 -28.46
N GLY A 62 -42.19 1.57 -27.18
CA GLY A 62 -41.98 2.89 -26.55
C GLY A 62 -40.51 3.29 -26.39
N PHE A 63 -39.61 2.33 -26.21
CA PHE A 63 -38.16 2.57 -26.16
C PHE A 63 -37.60 2.89 -27.55
N LEU A 64 -38.02 2.16 -28.59
CA LEU A 64 -37.60 2.41 -29.97
C LEU A 64 -38.28 3.64 -30.56
N ASP A 65 -39.53 3.96 -30.18
CA ASP A 65 -40.19 5.22 -30.51
C ASP A 65 -39.57 6.38 -29.72
N GLY A 66 -39.14 6.15 -28.48
CA GLY A 66 -38.38 7.12 -27.67
C GLY A 66 -36.98 7.38 -28.23
N LEU A 67 -36.27 6.33 -28.66
CA LEU A 67 -35.01 6.45 -29.40
C LEU A 67 -35.23 7.03 -30.80
N GLY A 68 -36.31 6.66 -31.47
CA GLY A 68 -36.67 7.12 -32.80
C GLY A 68 -37.07 8.60 -32.80
N THR A 69 -37.81 9.05 -31.80
CA THR A 69 -38.05 10.48 -31.55
C THR A 69 -36.78 11.17 -31.11
N PHE A 70 -35.95 10.56 -30.26
CA PHE A 70 -34.64 11.10 -29.91
C PHE A 70 -33.77 11.30 -31.17
N PHE A 71 -33.65 10.29 -32.03
CA PHE A 71 -32.92 10.33 -33.31
C PHE A 71 -33.57 11.26 -34.34
N ALA A 72 -34.90 11.34 -34.42
CA ALA A 72 -35.60 12.26 -35.32
C ALA A 72 -35.39 13.72 -34.90
N ILE A 73 -35.44 14.01 -33.59
CA ILE A 73 -35.07 15.32 -33.05
C ILE A 73 -33.56 15.55 -33.25
N LEU A 74 -32.71 14.51 -33.19
CA LEU A 74 -31.26 14.56 -33.50
C LEU A 74 -30.98 14.79 -35.00
N ILE A 75 -31.92 14.49 -35.90
CA ILE A 75 -31.80 14.83 -37.33
C ILE A 75 -32.26 16.27 -37.56
N VAL A 76 -33.34 16.71 -36.91
CA VAL A 76 -33.93 18.06 -37.07
C VAL A 76 -33.12 19.15 -36.35
N PHE A 77 -32.61 18.84 -35.16
CA PHE A 77 -31.83 19.73 -34.30
C PHE A 77 -30.39 19.23 -34.10
N GLY A 78 -29.86 18.50 -35.08
CA GLY A 78 -28.66 17.68 -34.91
C GLY A 78 -27.46 18.39 -34.36
N SER A 79 -27.21 19.65 -34.73
CA SER A 79 -26.13 20.45 -34.14
C SER A 79 -26.37 20.75 -32.65
N ILE A 80 -27.59 21.11 -32.25
CA ILE A 80 -27.94 21.47 -30.87
C ILE A 80 -27.91 20.22 -29.98
N ILE A 81 -28.42 19.08 -30.45
CA ILE A 81 -28.42 17.84 -29.67
C ILE A 81 -27.04 17.18 -29.64
N LEU A 82 -26.23 17.27 -30.70
CA LEU A 82 -24.81 16.86 -30.62
C LEU A 82 -24.07 17.71 -29.60
N ILE A 83 -24.34 19.01 -29.54
CA ILE A 83 -23.77 19.89 -28.52
C ILE A 83 -24.26 19.47 -27.12
N VAL A 84 -25.55 19.21 -26.91
CA VAL A 84 -26.08 18.77 -25.61
C VAL A 84 -25.56 17.39 -25.20
N ALA A 85 -25.49 16.43 -26.12
CA ALA A 85 -24.94 15.10 -25.87
C ALA A 85 -23.43 15.15 -25.64
N ALA A 86 -22.69 15.95 -26.40
CA ALA A 86 -21.27 16.20 -26.17
C ALA A 86 -21.06 16.87 -24.81
N ILE A 87 -21.92 17.82 -24.42
CA ILE A 87 -21.91 18.48 -23.12
C ILE A 87 -22.22 17.47 -22.00
N LEU A 88 -23.22 16.60 -22.15
CA LEU A 88 -23.54 15.56 -21.16
C LEU A 88 -22.42 14.52 -21.03
N PHE A 89 -21.81 14.12 -22.15
CA PHE A 89 -20.65 13.23 -22.16
C PHE A 89 -19.43 13.93 -21.54
N LEU A 90 -19.21 15.22 -21.83
CA LEU A 90 -18.20 16.04 -21.17
C LEU A 90 -18.48 16.13 -19.67
N PHE A 91 -19.70 16.42 -19.24
CA PHE A 91 -20.04 16.49 -17.82
C PHE A 91 -19.91 15.13 -17.13
N GLY A 92 -20.25 14.03 -17.80
CA GLY A 92 -20.07 12.67 -17.28
C GLY A 92 -18.60 12.29 -17.12
N THR A 93 -17.77 12.59 -18.14
CA THR A 93 -16.32 12.34 -18.08
C THR A 93 -15.64 13.28 -17.08
N VAL A 94 -16.02 14.56 -17.03
CA VAL A 94 -15.55 15.53 -16.03
C VAL A 94 -15.94 15.09 -14.62
N ALA A 95 -17.16 14.61 -14.40
CA ALA A 95 -17.60 14.11 -13.10
C ALA A 95 -16.78 12.89 -12.67
N ALA A 96 -16.54 11.93 -13.56
CA ALA A 96 -15.71 10.76 -13.27
C ALA A 96 -14.26 11.15 -12.95
N VAL A 97 -13.67 12.07 -13.74
CA VAL A 97 -12.32 12.60 -13.51
C VAL A 97 -12.26 13.35 -12.18
N LEU A 98 -13.25 14.19 -11.88
CA LEU A 98 -13.32 14.96 -10.63
C LEU A 98 -13.42 14.03 -9.41
N VAL A 99 -14.29 13.02 -9.46
CA VAL A 99 -14.43 12.03 -8.39
C VAL A 99 -13.13 11.24 -8.20
N THR A 100 -12.49 10.81 -9.29
CA THR A 100 -11.20 10.11 -9.22
C THR A 100 -10.10 11.00 -8.64
N ALA A 101 -10.07 12.28 -9.02
CA ALA A 101 -9.14 13.26 -8.47
C ALA A 101 -9.37 13.51 -6.97
N VAL A 102 -10.62 13.62 -6.54
CA VAL A 102 -10.99 13.76 -5.12
C VAL A 102 -10.58 12.52 -4.33
N ILE A 103 -10.85 11.32 -4.84
CA ILE A 103 -10.43 10.06 -4.21
C ILE A 103 -8.90 10.02 -4.09
N SER A 104 -8.17 10.33 -5.17
CA SER A 104 -6.69 10.36 -5.18
C SER A 104 -6.12 11.38 -4.19
N LEU A 105 -6.72 12.57 -4.12
CA LEU A 105 -6.33 13.60 -3.16
C LEU A 105 -6.56 13.13 -1.72
N LEU A 106 -7.74 12.57 -1.42
CA LEU A 106 -8.08 12.05 -0.11
C LEU A 106 -7.14 10.91 0.30
N THR A 107 -6.85 9.96 -0.60
CA THR A 107 -5.92 8.87 -0.30
C THR A 107 -4.52 9.41 -0.02
N THR A 108 -4.06 10.43 -0.76
CA THR A 108 -2.74 11.03 -0.54
C THR A 108 -2.64 11.75 0.80
N ILE A 109 -3.70 12.47 1.18
CA ILE A 109 -3.77 13.15 2.49
C ILE A 109 -3.76 12.12 3.62
N LEU A 110 -4.59 11.07 3.52
CA LEU A 110 -4.67 10.02 4.54
C LEU A 110 -3.37 9.24 4.68
N ASP A 111 -2.69 8.93 3.57
CA ASP A 111 -1.37 8.30 3.52
C ASP A 111 -0.31 9.16 4.23
N SER A 112 -0.29 10.47 3.94
CA SER A 112 0.62 11.40 4.59
C SER A 112 0.36 11.52 6.10
N VAL A 113 -0.91 11.58 6.51
CA VAL A 113 -1.30 11.58 7.93
C VAL A 113 -0.87 10.28 8.60
N PHE A 114 -1.06 9.14 7.94
CA PHE A 114 -0.64 7.83 8.44
C PHE A 114 0.86 7.82 8.73
N HIS A 115 1.72 8.10 7.76
CA HIS A 115 3.17 8.04 7.95
C HIS A 115 3.66 9.01 9.02
N LEU A 116 3.11 10.23 9.07
CA LEU A 116 3.49 11.24 10.06
C LEU A 116 3.10 10.83 11.48
N CYS A 117 1.86 10.34 11.67
CA CYS A 117 1.43 9.85 12.98
C CYS A 117 2.14 8.56 13.38
N HIS A 118 2.48 7.70 12.43
CA HIS A 118 3.13 6.40 12.69
C HIS A 118 4.58 6.59 13.12
N ASP A 119 5.35 7.42 12.43
CA ASP A 119 6.72 7.76 12.82
C ASP A 119 6.75 8.40 14.22
N LEU A 120 5.84 9.34 14.49
CA LEU A 120 5.76 10.00 15.80
C LEU A 120 5.37 9.01 16.91
N TYR A 121 4.40 8.13 16.65
CA TYR A 121 4.01 7.06 17.57
C TYR A 121 5.19 6.11 17.86
N CYS A 122 5.87 5.60 16.84
CA CYS A 122 7.00 4.68 16.99
C CYS A 122 8.13 5.30 17.82
N ARG A 123 8.48 6.57 17.56
CA ARG A 123 9.49 7.29 18.34
C ARG A 123 9.11 7.44 19.81
N LEU A 124 7.88 7.83 20.09
CA LEU A 124 7.37 7.97 21.46
C LEU A 124 7.34 6.61 22.17
N PHE A 125 6.86 5.57 21.46
CA PHE A 125 6.80 4.20 21.98
C PHE A 125 8.19 3.65 22.32
N ASP A 126 9.18 3.88 21.47
CA ASP A 126 10.56 3.44 21.70
C ASP A 126 11.23 4.13 22.88
N ILE A 127 10.91 5.42 23.12
CA ILE A 127 11.36 6.12 24.33
C ILE A 127 10.72 5.48 25.56
N CYS A 128 9.40 5.28 25.55
CA CYS A 128 8.67 4.62 26.64
C CYS A 128 9.22 3.22 26.91
N ARG A 129 9.47 2.42 25.86
CA ARG A 129 9.97 1.05 25.97
C ARG A 129 11.36 1.00 26.58
N ARG A 130 12.29 1.87 26.14
CA ARG A 130 13.65 1.93 26.70
C ARG A 130 13.67 2.39 28.16
N ASP A 131 12.91 3.44 28.46
CA ASP A 131 12.80 3.96 29.83
C ASP A 131 12.15 2.92 30.75
N HIS A 132 11.14 2.20 30.27
CA HIS A 132 10.51 1.10 30.99
C HIS A 132 11.46 -0.08 31.20
N SER A 133 12.23 -0.49 30.17
CA SER A 133 13.19 -1.60 30.30
C SER A 133 14.30 -1.29 31.30
N ALA A 134 14.80 -0.05 31.29
CA ALA A 134 15.79 0.42 32.27
C ALA A 134 15.20 0.42 33.68
N LEU A 135 13.95 0.87 33.84
CA LEU A 135 13.25 0.85 35.12
C LEU A 135 13.08 -0.58 35.65
N THR A 136 12.72 -1.54 34.79
CA THR A 136 12.54 -2.95 35.19
C THR A 136 13.84 -3.66 35.56
N ALA A 137 14.97 -3.24 34.98
CA ALA A 137 16.30 -3.76 35.28
C ALA A 137 16.85 -3.18 36.60
N ASP A 138 16.60 -1.90 36.87
CA ASP A 138 17.05 -1.21 38.09
C ASP A 138 16.21 -1.55 39.34
N SER A 139 14.95 -1.98 39.18
CA SER A 139 14.01 -2.16 40.29
C SER A 139 13.81 -3.63 40.70
N ALA A 140 14.14 -3.98 41.94
CA ALA A 140 13.81 -5.28 42.55
C ALA A 140 12.32 -5.42 42.93
N SER A 141 11.56 -4.32 43.00
CA SER A 141 10.17 -4.34 43.47
C SER A 141 9.15 -4.49 42.32
N PRO A 142 8.23 -5.47 42.40
CA PRO A 142 7.21 -5.68 41.36
C PRO A 142 6.18 -4.54 41.27
N ALA A 143 6.01 -3.76 42.34
CA ALA A 143 5.09 -2.63 42.39
C ALA A 143 5.46 -1.49 41.42
N LEU A 144 6.75 -1.24 41.18
CA LEU A 144 7.18 -0.23 40.21
C LEU A 144 6.94 -0.65 38.76
N ARG A 145 6.92 -1.95 38.49
CA ARG A 145 6.60 -2.49 37.16
C ARG A 145 5.13 -2.23 36.82
N LEU A 146 4.23 -2.41 37.79
CA LEU A 146 2.79 -2.17 37.63
C LEU A 146 2.41 -0.69 37.59
N ALA A 147 3.31 0.22 37.96
CA ALA A 147 3.04 1.65 38.04
C ALA A 147 2.99 2.38 36.66
N CYS A 148 3.10 1.64 35.55
CA CYS A 148 3.02 2.17 34.18
C CYS A 148 1.73 1.73 33.43
N PRO A 149 0.52 2.03 33.94
CA PRO A 149 -0.73 1.49 33.40
C PRO A 149 -1.00 1.93 31.95
N PHE A 150 -0.63 3.16 31.57
CA PHE A 150 -0.84 3.65 30.21
C PHE A 150 0.06 2.97 29.18
N PHE A 151 1.26 2.57 29.59
CA PHE A 151 2.16 1.80 28.74
C PHE A 151 1.60 0.40 28.46
N TYR A 152 1.07 -0.28 29.50
CA TYR A 152 0.39 -1.56 29.33
C TYR A 152 -0.90 -1.45 28.53
N LEU A 153 -1.68 -0.38 28.74
CA LEU A 153 -2.88 -0.10 27.95
C LEU A 153 -2.53 0.02 26.46
N MET A 154 -1.52 0.81 26.12
CA MET A 154 -1.08 0.97 24.74
C MET A 154 -0.59 -0.34 24.13
N LYS A 155 0.23 -1.11 24.86
CA LYS A 155 0.71 -2.43 24.41
C LYS A 155 -0.46 -3.41 24.20
N GLY A 156 -1.41 -3.42 25.12
CA GLY A 156 -2.62 -4.25 25.04
C GLY A 156 -3.52 -3.84 23.87
N LEU A 157 -3.70 -2.55 23.65
CA LEU A 157 -4.51 -2.02 22.55
C LEU A 157 -3.84 -2.30 21.20
N ASN A 158 -2.51 -2.16 21.09
CA ASN A 158 -1.78 -2.57 19.89
C ASN A 158 -1.92 -4.08 19.62
N ALA A 159 -1.77 -4.92 20.66
CA ALA A 159 -1.97 -6.36 20.52
C ALA A 159 -3.40 -6.73 20.10
N LEU A 160 -4.40 -6.07 20.68
CA LEU A 160 -5.81 -6.26 20.32
C LEU A 160 -6.08 -5.86 18.87
N ILE A 161 -5.56 -4.73 18.40
CA ILE A 161 -5.74 -4.28 17.03
C ILE A 161 -5.07 -5.23 16.04
N VAL A 162 -3.82 -5.62 16.31
CA VAL A 162 -3.11 -6.61 15.48
C VAL A 162 -3.89 -7.92 15.42
N PHE A 163 -4.45 -8.38 16.54
CA PHE A 163 -5.30 -9.57 16.59
C PHE A 163 -6.55 -9.39 15.73
N LEU A 164 -7.31 -8.30 15.91
CA LEU A 164 -8.52 -8.00 15.14
C LEU A 164 -8.26 -7.93 13.64
N LEU A 165 -7.16 -7.29 13.23
CA LEU A 165 -6.76 -7.20 11.83
C LEU A 165 -6.37 -8.58 11.29
N SER A 166 -5.62 -9.38 12.05
CA SER A 166 -5.20 -10.72 11.62
C SER A 166 -6.36 -11.68 11.33
N ILE A 167 -7.52 -11.47 11.97
CA ILE A 167 -8.74 -12.26 11.75
C ILE A 167 -9.74 -11.58 10.80
N ALA A 168 -9.42 -10.38 10.29
CA ALA A 168 -10.35 -9.57 9.50
C ALA A 168 -10.79 -10.27 8.19
N GLY A 169 -9.89 -11.01 7.53
CA GLY A 169 -10.19 -11.76 6.31
C GLY A 169 -11.28 -12.83 6.53
N PRO A 170 -11.04 -13.83 7.40
CA PRO A 170 -12.06 -14.83 7.74
C PRO A 170 -13.37 -14.22 8.25
N LEU A 171 -13.28 -13.16 9.08
CA LEU A 171 -14.45 -12.47 9.59
C LEU A 171 -15.27 -11.83 8.47
N ALA A 172 -14.62 -11.19 7.49
CA ALA A 172 -15.29 -10.59 6.34
C ALA A 172 -15.95 -11.63 5.44
N ILE A 173 -15.38 -12.82 5.28
CA ILE A 173 -16.00 -13.93 4.54
C ILE A 173 -17.26 -14.40 5.27
N CYS A 174 -17.16 -14.67 6.57
CA CYS A 174 -18.31 -15.07 7.39
C CYS A 174 -19.41 -13.99 7.39
N ALA A 175 -19.03 -12.72 7.53
CA ALA A 175 -19.96 -11.60 7.48
C ALA A 175 -20.63 -11.46 6.11
N SER A 176 -19.92 -11.69 5.01
CA SER A 176 -20.49 -11.66 3.66
C SER A 176 -21.54 -12.75 3.45
N ILE A 177 -21.24 -13.98 3.89
CA ILE A 177 -22.19 -15.11 3.85
C ILE A 177 -23.41 -14.78 4.72
N GLY A 178 -23.17 -14.24 5.92
CA GLY A 178 -24.23 -13.82 6.85
C GLY A 178 -25.13 -12.73 6.27
N ILE A 179 -24.56 -11.72 5.60
CA ILE A 179 -25.31 -10.64 4.94
C ILE A 179 -26.18 -11.20 3.81
N ILE A 180 -25.64 -12.05 2.94
CA ILE A 180 -26.41 -12.65 1.84
C ILE A 180 -27.55 -13.50 2.42
N GLY A 181 -27.25 -14.34 3.41
CA GLY A 181 -28.25 -15.15 4.10
C GLY A 181 -29.35 -14.30 4.76
N TYR A 182 -28.96 -13.22 5.43
CA TYR A 182 -29.88 -12.27 6.05
C TYR A 182 -30.76 -11.56 5.01
N LEU A 183 -30.19 -11.12 3.88
CA LEU A 183 -30.94 -10.46 2.81
C LEU A 183 -31.99 -11.40 2.22
N VAL A 184 -31.62 -12.64 1.90
CA VAL A 184 -32.57 -13.66 1.40
C VAL A 184 -33.64 -13.97 2.44
N TYR A 185 -33.25 -14.15 3.70
CA TYR A 185 -34.19 -14.38 4.80
C TYR A 185 -35.14 -13.19 5.00
N SER A 186 -34.64 -11.96 4.93
CA SER A 186 -35.43 -10.73 5.08
C SER A 186 -36.49 -10.62 3.98
N VAL A 187 -36.10 -10.87 2.72
CA VAL A 187 -37.05 -10.93 1.59
C VAL A 187 -38.06 -12.05 1.83
N HIS A 188 -37.64 -13.22 2.30
CA HIS A 188 -38.54 -14.34 2.55
C HIS A 188 -39.57 -14.01 3.62
N ARG A 189 -39.10 -13.47 4.75
CA ARG A 189 -39.93 -13.08 5.88
C ARG A 189 -40.90 -11.98 5.47
N PHE A 190 -40.44 -10.96 4.76
CA PHE A 190 -41.29 -9.87 4.30
C PHE A 190 -42.41 -10.37 3.40
N THR A 191 -42.09 -11.23 2.42
CA THR A 191 -43.07 -11.79 1.49
C THR A 191 -44.07 -12.71 2.20
N SER A 192 -43.57 -13.56 3.10
CA SER A 192 -44.39 -14.47 3.90
C SER A 192 -45.34 -13.71 4.84
N GLN A 193 -44.86 -12.68 5.53
CA GLN A 193 -45.67 -11.88 6.45
C GLN A 193 -46.68 -10.97 5.73
N SER A 194 -46.30 -10.38 4.60
CA SER A 194 -47.14 -9.40 3.90
C SER A 194 -48.16 -10.07 2.97
N PHE A 195 -47.79 -11.18 2.33
CA PHE A 195 -48.60 -11.83 1.30
C PHE A 195 -49.00 -13.27 1.62
N GLY A 196 -48.52 -13.85 2.72
CA GLY A 196 -48.81 -15.26 3.08
C GLY A 196 -48.18 -16.29 2.13
N LEU A 197 -47.25 -15.85 1.28
CA LEU A 197 -46.64 -16.66 0.21
C LEU A 197 -45.13 -16.79 0.42
N GLY A 198 -44.55 -17.92 0.00
CA GLY A 198 -43.10 -18.05 -0.12
C GLY A 198 -42.55 -17.25 -1.30
N ILE A 199 -41.25 -16.89 -1.27
CA ILE A 199 -40.58 -16.09 -2.32
C ILE A 199 -40.86 -16.63 -3.72
N PHE A 200 -40.69 -17.93 -3.95
CA PHE A 200 -40.86 -18.50 -5.29
C PHE A 200 -42.31 -18.45 -5.78
N ALA A 201 -43.28 -18.59 -4.88
CA ALA A 201 -44.70 -18.46 -5.23
C ALA A 201 -45.05 -17.00 -5.55
N TYR A 202 -44.47 -16.06 -4.79
CA TYR A 202 -44.63 -14.63 -5.03
C TYR A 202 -44.01 -14.19 -6.37
N LEU A 203 -42.80 -14.64 -6.69
CA LEU A 203 -42.15 -14.29 -7.97
C LEU A 203 -42.93 -14.79 -9.18
N LYS A 204 -43.65 -15.91 -9.08
CA LYS A 204 -44.50 -16.44 -10.17
C LYS A 204 -45.71 -15.57 -10.49
N LEU A 205 -46.08 -14.61 -9.64
CA LEU A 205 -47.20 -13.68 -9.90
C LEU A 205 -46.84 -12.60 -10.93
N PHE A 206 -45.56 -12.43 -11.24
CA PHE A 206 -45.07 -11.37 -12.13
C PHE A 206 -44.61 -11.93 -13.48
N PRO A 207 -44.62 -11.10 -14.54
CA PRO A 207 -44.03 -11.46 -15.82
C PRO A 207 -42.56 -11.90 -15.67
N THR A 208 -42.18 -12.95 -16.39
CA THR A 208 -40.84 -13.57 -16.28
C THR A 208 -39.70 -12.56 -16.46
N VAL A 209 -39.86 -11.58 -17.36
CA VAL A 209 -38.86 -10.53 -17.61
C VAL A 209 -38.60 -9.70 -16.35
N ASN A 210 -39.66 -9.22 -15.69
CA ASN A 210 -39.54 -8.43 -14.45
C ASN A 210 -38.91 -9.21 -13.30
N VAL A 211 -39.22 -10.52 -13.22
CA VAL A 211 -38.62 -11.42 -12.24
C VAL A 211 -37.12 -11.53 -12.48
N VAL A 212 -36.70 -11.77 -13.72
CA VAL A 212 -35.27 -11.90 -14.09
C VAL A 212 -34.51 -10.63 -13.74
N PHE A 213 -35.02 -9.45 -14.10
CA PHE A 213 -34.37 -8.19 -13.74
C PHE A 213 -34.29 -7.97 -12.23
N SER A 214 -35.38 -8.22 -11.50
CA SER A 214 -35.40 -8.08 -10.04
C SER A 214 -34.38 -8.98 -9.35
N VAL A 215 -34.23 -10.23 -9.83
CA VAL A 215 -33.20 -11.15 -9.35
C VAL A 215 -31.80 -10.65 -9.71
N LEU A 216 -31.58 -10.15 -10.93
CA LEU A 216 -30.31 -9.58 -11.34
C LEU A 216 -29.92 -8.35 -10.49
N TYR A 217 -30.85 -7.44 -10.21
CA TYR A 217 -30.63 -6.30 -9.31
C TYR A 217 -30.16 -6.76 -7.93
N PHE A 218 -30.86 -7.76 -7.37
CA PHE A 218 -30.51 -8.31 -6.07
C PHE A 218 -29.13 -8.96 -6.08
N VAL A 219 -28.85 -9.81 -7.06
CA VAL A 219 -27.58 -10.55 -7.18
C VAL A 219 -26.41 -9.59 -7.37
N VAL A 220 -26.52 -8.62 -8.29
CA VAL A 220 -25.45 -7.63 -8.54
C VAL A 220 -25.18 -6.79 -7.30
N THR A 221 -26.22 -6.34 -6.59
CA THR A 221 -26.05 -5.56 -5.35
C THR A 221 -25.42 -6.39 -4.23
N ALA A 222 -25.95 -7.59 -3.96
CA ALA A 222 -25.49 -8.45 -2.89
C ALA A 222 -24.05 -8.93 -3.12
N LEU A 223 -23.72 -9.34 -4.34
CA LEU A 223 -22.36 -9.75 -4.70
C LEU A 223 -21.39 -8.57 -4.62
N THR A 224 -21.78 -7.37 -5.06
CA THR A 224 -20.88 -6.22 -4.99
C THR A 224 -20.56 -5.84 -3.54
N ILE A 225 -21.56 -5.86 -2.65
CA ILE A 225 -21.34 -5.64 -1.21
C ILE A 225 -20.43 -6.73 -0.63
N ALA A 226 -20.67 -8.00 -0.96
CA ALA A 226 -19.84 -9.11 -0.50
C ALA A 226 -18.39 -9.00 -1.00
N THR A 227 -18.17 -8.71 -2.28
CA THR A 227 -16.84 -8.53 -2.86
C THR A 227 -16.12 -7.33 -2.23
N ALA A 228 -16.81 -6.20 -2.02
CA ALA A 228 -16.23 -5.05 -1.32
C ALA A 228 -15.82 -5.40 0.12
N LEU A 229 -16.66 -6.15 0.85
CA LEU A 229 -16.36 -6.55 2.22
C LEU A 229 -15.19 -7.54 2.31
N VAL A 230 -15.18 -8.57 1.45
CA VAL A 230 -14.09 -9.56 1.40
C VAL A 230 -12.78 -8.90 1.01
N THR A 231 -12.77 -8.04 0.00
CA THR A 231 -11.55 -7.35 -0.43
C THR A 231 -11.00 -6.43 0.66
N LEU A 232 -11.85 -5.69 1.38
CA LEU A 232 -11.43 -4.91 2.55
C LEU A 232 -10.86 -5.79 3.66
N GLY A 233 -11.54 -6.89 3.99
CA GLY A 233 -11.09 -7.82 5.03
C GLY A 233 -9.73 -8.43 4.74
N MET A 234 -9.46 -8.79 3.48
CA MET A 234 -8.16 -9.30 3.03
C MET A 234 -7.06 -8.24 3.15
N GLU A 235 -7.31 -7.01 2.67
CA GLU A 235 -6.35 -5.91 2.76
C GLU A 235 -6.02 -5.51 4.20
N TRP A 236 -7.02 -5.52 5.09
CA TRP A 236 -6.80 -5.27 6.52
C TRP A 236 -6.03 -6.39 7.19
N MET A 237 -6.23 -7.64 6.77
CA MET A 237 -5.48 -8.79 7.26
C MET A 237 -4.00 -8.72 6.84
N GLU A 238 -3.72 -8.39 5.59
CA GLU A 238 -2.34 -8.17 5.10
C GLU A 238 -1.65 -7.06 5.90
N TRP A 239 -2.32 -5.92 6.07
CA TRP A 239 -1.80 -4.83 6.88
C TRP A 239 -1.60 -5.21 8.36
N GLY A 240 -2.51 -5.99 8.94
CA GLY A 240 -2.35 -6.53 10.30
C GLY A 240 -1.11 -7.41 10.46
N LYS A 241 -0.77 -8.22 9.43
CA LYS A 241 0.46 -9.00 9.41
C LYS A 241 1.69 -8.09 9.37
N LEU A 242 1.71 -7.07 8.51
CA LEU A 242 2.80 -6.08 8.42
C LEU A 242 3.03 -5.35 9.77
N LEU A 243 1.96 -4.96 10.46
CA LEU A 243 2.05 -4.35 11.80
C LEU A 243 2.57 -5.30 12.87
N LYS A 244 2.13 -6.57 12.85
CA LYS A 244 2.61 -7.59 13.79
C LYS A 244 4.12 -7.76 13.68
N PHE A 245 4.60 -7.83 12.45
CA PHE A 245 6.00 -8.05 12.12
C PHE A 245 6.91 -6.87 12.51
N SER A 246 6.49 -5.65 12.22
CA SER A 246 7.25 -4.44 12.58
C SER A 246 7.28 -4.14 14.08
N THR A 247 6.18 -4.41 14.81
CA THR A 247 6.06 -3.98 16.21
C THR A 247 6.33 -5.06 17.26
N GLN A 248 6.14 -6.35 16.93
CA GLN A 248 6.18 -7.44 17.92
C GLN A 248 7.31 -8.45 17.69
N ASN A 249 7.66 -8.80 16.44
CA ASN A 249 8.60 -9.89 16.18
C ASN A 249 9.47 -9.70 14.91
N TYR A 250 10.40 -8.74 14.98
CA TYR A 250 11.27 -8.38 13.84
C TYR A 250 12.12 -9.55 13.31
N GLN A 251 12.54 -10.50 14.16
CA GLN A 251 13.31 -11.67 13.69
C GLN A 251 12.47 -12.65 12.85
N GLU A 252 11.21 -12.87 13.23
CA GLU A 252 10.28 -13.70 12.46
C GLU A 252 9.97 -13.04 11.10
N TYR A 253 9.79 -11.73 11.12
CA TYR A 253 9.64 -10.91 9.91
C TYR A 253 10.87 -10.97 8.99
N ARG A 254 12.07 -10.83 9.55
CA ARG A 254 13.34 -10.94 8.80
C ARG A 254 13.47 -12.27 8.08
N ASN A 255 13.09 -13.37 8.73
CA ASN A 255 13.14 -14.70 8.13
C ASN A 255 12.10 -14.86 7.02
N ALA A 256 10.87 -14.34 7.22
CA ALA A 256 9.83 -14.34 6.20
C ALA A 256 10.26 -13.51 4.96
N LEU A 257 10.88 -12.36 5.16
CA LEU A 257 11.43 -11.53 4.08
C LEU A 257 12.57 -12.20 3.32
N LEU A 258 13.49 -12.88 4.02
CA LEU A 258 14.59 -13.62 3.39
C LEU A 258 14.06 -14.73 2.50
N GLU A 259 13.02 -15.44 2.95
CA GLU A 259 12.35 -16.47 2.15
C GLU A 259 11.66 -15.85 0.93
N GLN A 260 11.07 -14.67 1.10
CA GLN A 260 10.38 -13.92 0.06
C GLN A 260 11.34 -13.32 -0.98
N SER A 261 12.50 -12.79 -0.56
CA SER A 261 13.53 -12.22 -1.45
C SER A 261 14.16 -13.30 -2.34
N MET A 262 14.36 -14.51 -1.80
CA MET A 262 14.84 -15.66 -2.59
C MET A 262 13.86 -16.09 -3.70
N GLN A 263 12.58 -15.74 -3.61
CA GLN A 263 11.56 -16.05 -4.61
C GLN A 263 11.41 -14.96 -5.69
N MET A 264 12.10 -13.82 -5.55
CA MET A 264 12.00 -12.69 -6.50
C MET A 264 12.80 -12.87 -7.79
N ASP A 265 13.66 -13.90 -7.88
CA ASP A 265 14.48 -14.23 -9.06
C ASP A 265 13.70 -14.87 -10.24
N ALA A 266 12.37 -14.75 -10.25
CA ALA A 266 11.54 -15.28 -11.33
C ALA A 266 11.70 -14.42 -12.61
N PRO A 267 11.88 -15.04 -13.80
CA PRO A 267 11.98 -14.29 -15.05
C PRO A 267 10.66 -13.54 -15.33
N LEU A 268 10.76 -12.22 -15.53
CA LEU A 268 9.63 -11.36 -15.87
C LEU A 268 9.09 -11.71 -17.26
N SER A 269 7.76 -11.74 -17.41
CA SER A 269 7.12 -11.93 -18.71
C SER A 269 7.43 -10.76 -19.67
N PRO A 270 7.72 -11.03 -20.95
CA PRO A 270 8.02 -9.98 -21.93
C PRO A 270 6.80 -9.11 -22.25
N LEU A 271 7.03 -7.88 -22.69
CA LEU A 271 6.01 -6.96 -23.21
C LEU A 271 5.57 -7.38 -24.62
N ALA A 272 4.29 -7.19 -24.96
CA ALA A 272 3.78 -7.49 -26.30
C ALA A 272 4.31 -6.49 -27.35
N GLU A 273 5.02 -6.98 -28.38
CA GLU A 273 5.62 -6.16 -29.45
C GLU A 273 4.62 -5.73 -30.55
N SER A 274 3.43 -6.36 -30.64
CA SER A 274 2.53 -6.21 -31.78
C SER A 274 1.08 -5.88 -31.36
N GLY A 275 0.56 -4.76 -31.87
CA GLY A 275 -0.87 -4.41 -31.82
C GLY A 275 -1.37 -3.69 -30.56
N SER A 276 -0.48 -3.27 -29.65
CA SER A 276 -0.90 -2.58 -28.42
C SER A 276 -1.04 -1.06 -28.63
N THR A 277 -2.21 -0.53 -28.28
CA THR A 277 -2.42 0.92 -28.11
C THR A 277 -1.74 1.35 -26.81
N GLY A 278 -0.48 1.79 -26.87
CA GLY A 278 0.31 2.25 -25.72
C GLY A 278 1.71 2.71 -26.12
N ASP A 279 2.39 3.48 -25.25
CA ASP A 279 3.76 3.94 -25.48
C ASP A 279 4.74 2.82 -25.07
N ALA A 280 5.12 2.01 -26.05
CA ALA A 280 6.01 0.86 -25.84
C ALA A 280 7.38 1.27 -25.26
N ALA A 281 7.89 2.46 -25.60
CA ALA A 281 9.15 2.96 -25.06
C ALA A 281 9.02 3.26 -23.55
N LYS A 282 7.92 3.90 -23.15
CA LYS A 282 7.60 4.15 -21.75
C LYS A 282 7.40 2.84 -20.97
N CYS A 283 6.69 1.86 -21.54
CA CYS A 283 6.51 0.56 -20.88
C CYS A 283 7.85 -0.15 -20.64
N GLN A 284 8.74 -0.12 -21.62
CA GLN A 284 10.09 -0.68 -21.48
C GLN A 284 10.90 0.05 -20.40
N GLU A 285 10.85 1.39 -20.34
CA GLU A 285 11.53 2.18 -19.31
C GLU A 285 11.10 1.78 -17.88
N TYR A 286 9.79 1.59 -17.65
CA TYR A 286 9.29 1.15 -16.35
C TYR A 286 9.59 -0.34 -16.08
N MET A 287 9.68 -1.17 -17.11
CA MET A 287 10.13 -2.56 -16.99
C MET A 287 11.59 -2.63 -16.51
N ASP A 288 12.48 -1.85 -17.14
CA ASP A 288 13.88 -1.73 -16.76
C ASP A 288 14.02 -1.16 -15.34
N SER A 289 13.17 -0.19 -14.99
CA SER A 289 13.10 0.36 -13.63
C SER A 289 12.70 -0.68 -12.58
N LEU A 290 11.75 -1.57 -12.91
CA LEU A 290 11.35 -2.66 -12.02
C LEU A 290 12.49 -3.67 -11.84
N GLN A 291 13.17 -4.04 -12.93
CA GLN A 291 14.35 -4.92 -12.85
C GLN A 291 15.44 -4.32 -11.95
N LEU A 292 15.69 -3.00 -12.06
CA LEU A 292 16.62 -2.31 -11.17
C LEU A 292 16.20 -2.42 -9.69
N LEU A 293 14.92 -2.17 -9.38
CA LEU A 293 14.41 -2.29 -8.01
C LEU A 293 14.55 -3.72 -7.46
N LEU A 294 14.29 -4.74 -8.26
CA LEU A 294 14.44 -6.14 -7.86
C LEU A 294 15.91 -6.48 -7.58
N ASN A 295 16.82 -6.05 -8.46
CA ASN A 295 18.26 -6.28 -8.30
C ASN A 295 18.84 -5.53 -7.08
N GLU A 296 18.30 -4.36 -6.75
CA GLU A 296 18.75 -3.56 -5.61
C GLU A 296 18.08 -3.94 -4.28
N ALA A 297 17.03 -4.76 -4.29
CA ALA A 297 16.26 -5.12 -3.11
C ALA A 297 17.12 -5.79 -2.03
N GLU A 298 18.00 -6.72 -2.42
CA GLU A 298 18.90 -7.41 -1.48
C GLU A 298 19.90 -6.41 -0.85
N SER A 299 20.46 -5.51 -1.65
CA SER A 299 21.37 -4.46 -1.15
C SER A 299 20.66 -3.54 -0.16
N LEU A 300 19.44 -3.11 -0.46
CA LEU A 300 18.65 -2.28 0.43
C LEU A 300 18.31 -3.04 1.73
N GLN A 301 17.97 -4.33 1.63
CA GLN A 301 17.75 -5.21 2.78
C GLN A 301 18.98 -5.28 3.70
N GLN A 302 20.17 -5.47 3.14
CA GLN A 302 21.41 -5.52 3.92
C GLN A 302 21.67 -4.18 4.65
N GLN A 303 21.38 -3.05 4.02
CA GLN A 303 21.54 -1.74 4.64
C GLN A 303 20.51 -1.48 5.76
N VAL A 304 19.25 -1.90 5.56
CA VAL A 304 18.21 -1.84 6.59
C VAL A 304 18.59 -2.74 7.77
N ASP A 305 19.01 -3.97 7.53
CA ASP A 305 19.49 -4.92 8.56
C ASP A 305 20.65 -4.31 9.36
N ALA A 306 21.59 -3.62 8.71
CA ALA A 306 22.69 -2.95 9.39
C ALA A 306 22.19 -1.87 10.35
N VAL A 307 21.22 -1.04 9.95
CA VAL A 307 20.62 -0.02 10.83
C VAL A 307 19.85 -0.67 11.99
N MET A 308 19.03 -1.68 11.69
CA MET A 308 18.17 -2.38 12.64
C MET A 308 18.96 -3.17 13.69
N ASN A 309 20.10 -3.76 13.32
CA ASN A 309 21.02 -4.43 14.24
C ASN A 309 21.67 -3.46 15.23
N ILE A 310 21.87 -2.20 14.83
CA ILE A 310 22.46 -1.18 15.71
C ILE A 310 21.40 -0.59 16.63
N LYS A 311 20.24 -0.25 16.09
CA LYS A 311 19.10 0.26 16.85
C LYS A 311 17.80 -0.21 16.18
N PRO A 312 17.00 -1.04 16.85
CA PRO A 312 15.68 -1.41 16.34
C PRO A 312 14.82 -0.16 16.16
N ASP A 313 14.29 0.01 14.95
CA ASP A 313 13.37 1.09 14.58
C ASP A 313 12.10 0.47 13.93
N PRO A 314 10.98 0.42 14.67
CA PRO A 314 9.74 -0.17 14.16
C PRO A 314 9.17 0.55 12.93
N ALA A 315 9.42 1.86 12.78
CA ALA A 315 8.94 2.62 11.63
C ALA A 315 9.74 2.26 10.37
N LEU A 316 11.06 2.15 10.49
CA LEU A 316 11.91 1.69 9.39
C LEU A 316 11.58 0.25 8.99
N ALA A 317 11.31 -0.63 9.96
CA ALA A 317 10.88 -2.00 9.70
C ALA A 317 9.54 -2.05 8.96
N TYR A 318 8.58 -1.21 9.33
CA TYR A 318 7.30 -1.12 8.63
C TYR A 318 7.46 -0.63 7.19
N ASP A 319 8.21 0.45 6.97
CA ASP A 319 8.42 1.02 5.63
C ASP A 319 9.10 0.00 4.69
N PHE A 320 10.08 -0.76 5.21
CA PHE A 320 10.73 -1.83 4.45
C PHE A 320 9.77 -3.00 4.15
N ALA A 321 8.86 -3.31 5.07
CA ALA A 321 7.84 -4.33 4.89
C ALA A 321 6.84 -3.95 3.80
N GLU A 322 6.43 -2.70 3.80
CA GLU A 322 5.56 -2.17 2.76
C GLU A 322 6.25 -2.24 1.39
N TYR A 323 7.53 -1.88 1.30
CA TYR A 323 8.30 -1.96 0.06
C TYR A 323 8.41 -3.40 -0.47
N MET A 324 8.81 -4.36 0.37
CA MET A 324 8.99 -5.76 -0.05
C MET A 324 7.67 -6.44 -0.43
N SER A 325 6.60 -6.16 0.34
CA SER A 325 5.26 -6.65 0.02
C SER A 325 4.73 -6.07 -1.30
N LEU A 326 5.06 -4.81 -1.61
CA LEU A 326 4.71 -4.20 -2.87
C LEU A 326 5.44 -4.85 -4.06
N LEU A 327 6.74 -5.12 -3.94
CA LEU A 327 7.49 -5.82 -4.99
C LEU A 327 6.93 -7.23 -5.25
N GLU A 328 6.61 -7.99 -4.20
CA GLU A 328 6.00 -9.31 -4.33
C GLU A 328 4.63 -9.23 -5.01
N LYS A 329 3.79 -8.26 -4.61
CA LYS A 329 2.48 -8.06 -5.25
C LYS A 329 2.65 -7.82 -6.75
N ILE A 330 3.60 -6.97 -7.15
CA ILE A 330 3.91 -6.70 -8.55
C ILE A 330 4.30 -8.02 -9.25
N LEU A 331 5.26 -8.78 -8.71
CA LEU A 331 5.70 -10.06 -9.29
C LEU A 331 4.58 -11.11 -9.40
N ALA A 332 3.74 -11.21 -8.36
CA ALA A 332 2.58 -12.08 -8.34
C ALA A 332 1.58 -11.69 -9.43
N ASP A 333 1.32 -10.39 -9.61
CA ASP A 333 0.46 -9.89 -10.68
C ASP A 333 1.06 -10.13 -12.07
N PHE A 334 2.38 -10.01 -12.23
CA PHE A 334 3.09 -10.41 -13.46
C PHE A 334 2.90 -11.89 -13.78
N SER A 335 3.04 -12.78 -12.78
CA SER A 335 2.90 -14.23 -12.97
C SER A 335 1.51 -14.67 -13.48
N LYS A 336 0.48 -13.82 -13.32
CA LYS A 336 -0.86 -14.07 -13.87
C LYS A 336 -0.88 -14.01 -15.40
N TYR A 337 0.07 -13.30 -16.01
CA TYR A 337 0.24 -13.21 -17.46
C TYR A 337 1.11 -14.37 -17.96
N LYS A 338 0.49 -15.29 -18.72
CA LYS A 338 1.15 -16.53 -19.17
C LYS A 338 2.06 -16.39 -20.39
N LYS A 339 2.04 -15.27 -21.10
CA LYS A 339 2.80 -15.07 -22.36
C LYS A 339 3.39 -13.67 -22.47
N GLU A 340 2.59 -12.71 -22.87
CA GLU A 340 2.99 -11.31 -23.06
C GLU A 340 2.02 -10.39 -22.33
N ILE A 341 2.53 -9.28 -21.83
CA ILE A 341 1.71 -8.24 -21.18
C ILE A 341 1.38 -7.17 -22.22
N PRO A 342 0.09 -6.89 -22.48
CA PRO A 342 -0.29 -5.77 -23.34
C PRO A 342 0.19 -4.44 -22.76
N CYS A 343 0.77 -3.55 -23.56
CA CYS A 343 1.27 -2.25 -23.07
C CYS A 343 0.18 -1.41 -22.38
N HIS A 344 -1.07 -1.48 -22.84
CA HIS A 344 -2.18 -0.77 -22.20
C HIS A 344 -2.44 -1.25 -20.76
N ASP A 345 -2.43 -2.56 -20.54
CA ASP A 345 -2.58 -3.15 -19.20
C ASP A 345 -1.35 -2.81 -18.34
N PHE A 346 -0.16 -2.80 -18.95
CA PHE A 346 1.07 -2.40 -18.29
C PHE A 346 1.00 -0.96 -17.76
N GLU A 347 0.56 -0.02 -18.60
CA GLU A 347 0.45 1.39 -18.25
C GLU A 347 -0.56 1.64 -17.14
N THR A 348 -1.68 0.92 -17.15
CA THR A 348 -2.79 1.15 -16.24
C THR A 348 -2.62 0.45 -14.89
N LEU A 349 -2.06 -0.77 -14.89
CA LEU A 349 -1.98 -1.61 -13.69
C LEU A 349 -0.59 -1.55 -13.03
N PHE A 350 0.48 -1.54 -13.82
CA PHE A 350 1.84 -1.76 -13.28
C PHE A 350 2.63 -0.46 -13.09
N ILE A 351 2.58 0.49 -14.03
CA ILE A 351 3.31 1.77 -13.91
C ILE A 351 3.02 2.50 -12.57
N PRO A 352 1.75 2.62 -12.10
CA PRO A 352 1.47 3.27 -10.83
C PRO A 352 2.11 2.57 -9.62
N GLU A 353 2.10 1.24 -9.60
CA GLU A 353 2.69 0.43 -8.52
C GLU A 353 4.22 0.49 -8.55
N ILE A 354 4.83 0.46 -9.75
CA ILE A 354 6.28 0.63 -9.94
C ILE A 354 6.72 2.02 -9.45
N LYS A 355 5.99 3.08 -9.78
CA LYS A 355 6.26 4.44 -9.27
C LYS A 355 6.19 4.50 -7.75
N LYS A 356 5.21 3.82 -7.15
CA LYS A 356 5.10 3.72 -5.68
C LYS A 356 6.31 3.00 -5.09
N ALA A 357 6.75 1.90 -5.69
CA ALA A 357 7.93 1.16 -5.27
C ALA A 357 9.23 1.99 -5.39
N GLN A 358 9.39 2.75 -6.48
CA GLN A 358 10.51 3.68 -6.68
C GLN A 358 10.56 4.74 -5.57
N LYS A 359 9.41 5.35 -5.25
CA LYS A 359 9.30 6.34 -4.19
C LYS A 359 9.65 5.74 -2.82
N LEU A 360 9.10 4.57 -2.50
CA LEU A 360 9.40 3.87 -1.24
C LEU A 360 10.88 3.51 -1.13
N SER A 361 11.49 2.98 -2.20
CA SER A 361 12.93 2.68 -2.23
C SER A 361 13.78 3.93 -2.00
N HIS A 362 13.43 5.05 -2.63
CA HIS A 362 14.12 6.33 -2.44
C HIS A 362 14.02 6.83 -1.00
N ASP A 363 12.81 6.88 -0.46
CA ASP A 363 12.53 7.35 0.91
C ASP A 363 13.22 6.46 1.95
N LEU A 364 13.22 5.13 1.75
CA LEU A 364 13.93 4.16 2.59
C LEU A 364 15.43 4.37 2.55
N THR A 365 16.01 4.49 1.35
CA THR A 365 17.44 4.72 1.17
C THR A 365 17.86 6.00 1.89
N GLN A 366 17.08 7.08 1.76
CA GLN A 366 17.34 8.33 2.46
C GLN A 366 17.26 8.17 3.99
N LYS A 367 16.24 7.46 4.51
CA LYS A 367 16.10 7.19 5.95
C LYS A 367 17.28 6.39 6.49
N VAL A 368 17.67 5.32 5.80
CA VAL A 368 18.82 4.47 6.14
C VAL A 368 20.12 5.26 6.18
N LEU A 369 20.40 6.05 5.12
CA LEU A 369 21.59 6.92 5.06
C LEU A 369 21.60 7.97 6.18
N SER A 370 20.44 8.56 6.50
CA SER A 370 20.32 9.51 7.60
C SER A 370 20.57 8.86 8.96
N ALA A 371 20.15 7.60 9.15
CA ALA A 371 20.38 6.84 10.38
C ALA A 371 21.86 6.47 10.52
N LEU A 372 22.49 5.99 9.44
CA LEU A 372 23.91 5.66 9.41
C LEU A 372 24.80 6.89 9.65
N SER A 373 24.50 8.03 8.99
CA SER A 373 25.28 9.28 9.14
C SER A 373 25.14 9.92 10.53
N ARG A 374 23.94 9.90 11.14
CA ARG A 374 23.74 10.32 12.54
C ARG A 374 24.58 9.47 13.49
N GLN A 375 24.75 8.19 13.20
CA GLN A 375 25.63 7.32 13.97
C GLN A 375 27.10 7.63 13.75
N THR A 376 27.53 7.98 12.54
CA THR A 376 28.91 8.44 12.28
C THR A 376 29.24 9.70 13.08
N LYS A 377 28.28 10.65 13.20
CA LYS A 377 28.42 11.84 14.06
C LYS A 377 28.43 11.54 15.56
N THR A 378 27.80 10.44 15.99
CA THR A 378 27.78 10.00 17.41
C THR A 378 28.97 9.09 17.75
N ARG A 379 29.56 8.43 16.75
CA ARG A 379 30.71 7.50 16.83
C ARG A 379 32.00 8.11 16.29
N GLN A 380 32.42 9.26 16.83
CA GLN A 380 33.82 9.69 16.69
C GLN A 380 34.83 8.76 17.39
N ASN A 381 34.40 7.60 17.91
CA ASN A 381 35.28 6.61 18.55
C ASN A 381 35.25 5.19 17.97
N GLN A 382 34.50 4.87 16.91
CA GLN A 382 34.59 3.54 16.27
C GLN A 382 34.34 3.60 14.76
N SER A 383 35.40 3.26 13.99
CA SER A 383 35.49 2.91 12.55
C SER A 383 34.43 3.51 11.62
N ALA A 384 34.84 4.48 10.80
CA ALA A 384 34.03 5.07 9.72
C ALA A 384 33.51 4.02 8.72
N PRO A 385 32.34 4.23 8.09
CA PRO A 385 31.79 3.35 7.05
C PRO A 385 32.68 3.36 5.79
N ASP A 386 32.94 2.20 5.20
CA ASP A 386 33.75 2.03 3.98
C ASP A 386 32.87 2.08 2.72
N PHE A 387 32.92 3.20 1.99
CA PHE A 387 32.14 3.45 0.76
C PHE A 387 32.51 2.49 -0.39
N PHE A 388 33.65 1.82 -0.30
CA PHE A 388 34.20 0.94 -1.33
C PHE A 388 34.30 -0.51 -0.87
N ALA A 389 33.57 -0.88 0.21
CA ALA A 389 33.45 -2.25 0.65
C ALA A 389 32.98 -3.16 -0.51
N GLY A 390 33.76 -4.20 -0.79
CA GLY A 390 33.50 -5.18 -1.86
C GLY A 390 34.12 -4.85 -3.23
N CYS A 391 34.76 -3.67 -3.42
CA CYS A 391 35.52 -3.41 -4.65
C CYS A 391 36.88 -4.13 -4.58
N GLN A 392 37.14 -5.07 -5.49
CA GLN A 392 38.38 -5.85 -5.52
C GLN A 392 39.32 -5.42 -6.64
N THR A 393 38.80 -4.74 -7.67
CA THR A 393 39.58 -4.28 -8.82
C THR A 393 39.61 -2.76 -8.93
N GLU A 394 40.65 -2.22 -9.59
CA GLU A 394 40.79 -0.78 -9.84
C GLU A 394 39.64 -0.24 -10.72
N GLU A 395 39.12 -1.07 -11.63
CA GLU A 395 38.02 -0.74 -12.54
C GLU A 395 36.68 -0.62 -11.80
N GLU A 396 36.40 -1.54 -10.86
CA GLU A 396 35.24 -1.48 -9.97
C GLU A 396 35.31 -0.25 -9.05
N LEU A 397 36.50 0.03 -8.50
CA LEU A 397 36.74 1.19 -7.65
C LEU A 397 36.48 2.50 -8.41
N LYS A 398 37.02 2.63 -9.63
CA LYS A 398 36.80 3.80 -10.50
C LYS A 398 35.34 3.95 -10.92
N ARG A 399 34.67 2.86 -11.28
CA ARG A 399 33.24 2.88 -11.66
C ARG A 399 32.37 3.33 -10.48
N ARG A 400 32.62 2.77 -9.28
CA ARG A 400 31.89 3.12 -8.05
C ARG A 400 32.16 4.56 -7.63
N TYR A 401 33.41 5.02 -7.70
CA TYR A 401 33.75 6.42 -7.41
C TYR A 401 33.05 7.40 -8.35
N ARG A 402 32.96 7.11 -9.66
CA ARG A 402 32.23 7.96 -10.62
C ARG A 402 30.72 7.99 -10.33
N ALA A 403 30.13 6.86 -9.97
CA ALA A 403 28.71 6.78 -9.60
C ALA A 403 28.44 7.57 -8.32
N LEU A 404 29.24 7.37 -7.27
CA LEU A 404 29.13 8.09 -6.02
C LEU A 404 29.40 9.59 -6.22
N SER A 405 30.38 9.97 -7.03
CA SER A 405 30.65 11.39 -7.30
C SER A 405 29.45 12.11 -7.93
N LYS A 406 28.67 11.45 -8.79
CA LYS A 406 27.44 12.07 -9.36
C LYS A 406 26.35 12.32 -8.31
N ILE A 407 26.35 11.56 -7.22
CA ILE A 407 25.31 11.58 -6.17
C ILE A 407 25.73 12.45 -4.99
N TYR A 408 27.02 12.41 -4.64
CA TYR A 408 27.58 13.04 -3.44
C TYR A 408 28.28 14.38 -3.72
N HIS A 409 28.48 14.79 -4.98
CA HIS A 409 29.11 16.09 -5.27
C HIS A 409 28.27 17.23 -4.68
N PRO A 410 28.89 18.25 -4.05
CA PRO A 410 28.19 19.40 -3.50
C PRO A 410 27.27 20.10 -4.51
N ASP A 411 27.71 20.18 -5.77
CA ASP A 411 26.94 20.79 -6.86
C ASP A 411 25.69 19.98 -7.28
N ALA A 412 25.60 18.70 -6.88
CA ALA A 412 24.44 17.84 -7.09
C ALA A 412 23.51 17.77 -5.86
N GLY A 413 23.74 18.60 -4.84
CA GLY A 413 22.97 18.61 -3.59
C GLY A 413 23.52 17.68 -2.50
N GLY A 414 24.71 17.10 -2.69
CA GLY A 414 25.39 16.27 -1.70
C GLY A 414 26.05 17.06 -0.57
N HIS A 415 26.38 16.38 0.54
CA HIS A 415 27.08 16.98 1.68
C HIS A 415 28.60 16.99 1.46
N SER A 416 29.23 18.17 1.57
CA SER A 416 30.68 18.35 1.37
C SER A 416 31.55 17.47 2.27
N GLU A 417 31.14 17.27 3.53
CA GLU A 417 31.83 16.39 4.49
C GLU A 417 31.82 14.93 4.03
N SER A 418 30.70 14.46 3.49
CA SER A 418 30.55 13.09 2.99
C SER A 418 31.32 12.87 1.69
N PHE A 419 31.35 13.88 0.81
CA PHE A 419 32.16 13.85 -0.40
C PHE A 419 33.67 13.80 -0.09
N THR A 420 34.10 14.55 0.92
CA THR A 420 35.51 14.56 1.38
C THR A 420 35.91 13.20 1.94
N LEU A 421 35.09 12.60 2.81
CA LEU A 421 35.35 11.28 3.37
C LEU A 421 35.38 10.18 2.30
N MET A 422 34.47 10.23 1.34
CA MET A 422 34.44 9.33 0.19
C MET A 422 35.70 9.51 -0.68
N GLN A 423 36.14 10.74 -0.92
CA GLN A 423 37.34 11.04 -1.70
C GLN A 423 38.61 10.54 -1.00
N ASP A 424 38.70 10.70 0.31
CA ASP A 424 39.82 10.19 1.12
C ASP A 424 39.90 8.65 1.09
N GLN A 425 38.76 7.97 1.17
CA GLN A 425 38.71 6.51 1.06
C GLN A 425 39.06 5.99 -0.33
N TYR A 426 38.62 6.69 -1.38
CA TYR A 426 38.98 6.38 -2.75
C TYR A 426 40.50 6.50 -2.94
N ASN A 427 41.09 7.63 -2.53
CA ASN A 427 42.53 7.87 -2.63
C ASN A 427 43.34 6.79 -1.90
N ARG A 428 42.89 6.39 -0.70
CA ARG A 428 43.52 5.32 0.09
C ARG A 428 43.44 3.95 -0.61
N ARG A 429 42.26 3.55 -1.09
CA ARG A 429 42.04 2.27 -1.80
C ARG A 429 42.79 2.22 -3.14
N THR A 430 42.86 3.33 -3.86
CA THR A 430 43.65 3.44 -5.10
C THR A 430 45.14 3.29 -4.82
N ALA A 431 45.66 3.86 -3.73
CA ALA A 431 47.05 3.67 -3.32
C ALA A 431 47.35 2.22 -2.89
N GLU A 432 46.42 1.56 -2.20
CA GLU A 432 46.52 0.15 -1.81
C GLU A 432 46.53 -0.81 -3.01
N LEU A 433 45.71 -0.53 -4.04
CA LEU A 433 45.67 -1.33 -5.28
C LEU A 433 46.80 -0.99 -6.27
N GLY A 434 47.29 0.24 -6.28
CA GLY A 434 48.41 0.68 -7.12
C GLY A 434 49.80 0.34 -6.56
N GLY A 435 49.93 0.16 -5.24
CA GLY A 435 51.19 -0.19 -4.57
C GLY A 435 51.64 -1.64 -4.75
N GLY A 436 50.76 -2.53 -5.23
CA GLY A 436 51.07 -3.93 -5.51
C GLY A 436 51.86 -4.17 -6.80
N ALA A 437 52.00 -3.17 -7.67
CA ALA A 437 52.68 -3.30 -8.96
C ALA A 437 54.20 -2.98 -8.93
N ASN A 438 54.74 -2.53 -7.79
CA ASN A 438 56.14 -2.09 -7.67
C ASN A 438 56.98 -2.91 -6.67
N ASN A 439 56.47 -4.05 -6.18
CA ASN A 439 57.20 -4.98 -5.31
C ASN A 439 57.19 -6.41 -5.90
N GLU A 440 57.53 -6.54 -7.18
CA GLU A 440 58.12 -7.77 -7.74
C GLU A 440 59.56 -7.51 -8.16
#